data_AF-A0A529VBR9-F1
#
_entry.id   AF-A0A529VBR9-F1
#
_cell.length_a   1.000
_cell.length_b   1.000
_cell.length_c   1.000
_cell.angle_alpha   90.00
_cell.angle_beta   90.00
_cell.angle_gamma   90.00
#
_symmetry.space_group_name_H-M   'P 1'
#
loop_
_entity.id
_entity.type
_entity.pdbx_description
1 polymer ?
#
loop_
_entity_poly.entity_id
_entity_poly.type
_entity_poly.pdbx_seq_one_letter_code
_entity_poly.pdbx_strand_id
1 'polypeptide(L)'
;MSNNPGKRGKPAPWVERAKEEREVALLAYQRANHRGYAEWSKRRSEAFACLMAEAGSTSPIDPRWLEAVKVANKCLKTWHKNNPNPMSWDDHRRLEAEFMAQYVPKDFS
;
A
#
# COMPACT_ATOMS: atom_id res chain seq x y z
N MET A 1 15.18 -32.56 17.12
CA MET A 1 14.77 -31.14 16.99
C MET A 1 13.86 -31.02 15.78
N SER A 2 12.60 -30.63 15.98
CA SER A 2 11.54 -30.68 14.95
C SER A 2 11.59 -29.43 14.06
N ASN A 3 12.12 -29.56 12.85
CA ASN A 3 12.04 -28.54 11.81
C ASN A 3 10.70 -28.66 11.10
N ASN A 4 9.71 -27.87 11.51
CA ASN A 4 8.50 -27.73 10.70
C ASN A 4 8.03 -26.27 10.67
N PRO A 5 8.56 -25.41 9.77
CA PRO A 5 8.12 -24.02 9.66
C PRO A 5 7.27 -23.82 8.41
N GLY A 6 6.13 -24.49 8.33
CA GLY A 6 5.14 -24.22 7.30
C GLY A 6 4.31 -25.44 6.93
N LYS A 7 3.00 -25.37 7.12
CA LYS A 7 2.08 -26.24 6.38
C LYS A 7 2.42 -26.10 4.89
N ARG A 8 2.67 -27.23 4.21
CA ARG A 8 3.05 -27.36 2.78
C ARG A 8 2.67 -26.12 1.96
N GLY A 9 3.67 -25.29 1.62
CA GLY A 9 3.54 -24.19 0.66
C GLY A 9 3.23 -22.79 1.21
N LYS A 10 3.07 -22.59 2.52
CA LYS A 10 2.90 -21.23 3.08
C LYS A 10 4.20 -20.68 3.68
N PRO A 11 4.60 -19.44 3.36
CA PRO A 11 5.74 -18.80 4.01
C PRO A 11 5.51 -18.71 5.52
N ALA A 12 6.59 -18.69 6.28
CA ALA A 12 6.49 -18.49 7.71
C ALA A 12 5.99 -17.06 8.03
N PRO A 13 5.24 -16.86 9.12
CA PRO A 13 4.64 -15.55 9.44
C PRO A 13 5.65 -14.39 9.51
N TRP A 14 6.89 -14.64 9.96
CA TRP A 14 7.94 -13.61 9.99
C TRP A 14 8.39 -13.16 8.59
N VAL A 15 8.31 -14.04 7.58
CA VAL A 15 8.61 -13.71 6.19
C VAL A 15 7.54 -12.77 5.63
N GLU A 16 6.27 -12.99 5.97
CA GLU A 16 5.17 -12.09 5.59
C GLU A 16 5.34 -10.72 6.25
N ARG A 17 5.64 -10.67 7.55
CA ARG A 17 5.93 -9.41 8.27
C ARG A 17 7.11 -8.65 7.69
N ALA A 18 8.20 -9.34 7.36
CA ALA A 18 9.37 -8.72 6.74
C ALA A 18 9.05 -8.13 5.35
N LYS A 19 8.18 -8.80 4.58
CA LYS A 19 7.70 -8.31 3.29
C LYS A 19 6.83 -7.07 3.46
N GLU A 20 5.86 -7.10 4.37
CA GLU A 20 4.99 -5.95 4.66
C GLU A 20 5.79 -4.73 5.12
N GLU A 21 6.77 -4.93 6.01
CA GLU A 21 7.62 -3.83 6.50
C GLU A 21 8.46 -3.23 5.37
N ARG A 22 9.04 -4.06 4.50
CA ARG A 22 9.74 -3.60 3.30
C ARG A 22 8.83 -2.80 2.37
N GLU A 23 7.60 -3.24 2.15
CA GLU A 23 6.64 -2.53 1.30
C GLU A 23 6.26 -1.16 1.91
N VAL A 24 6.04 -1.10 3.23
CA VAL A 24 5.80 0.15 3.94
C VAL A 24 7.01 1.09 3.84
N ALA A 25 8.22 0.58 4.05
CA ALA A 25 9.45 1.35 3.97
C ALA A 25 9.72 1.87 2.55
N LEU A 26 9.48 1.05 1.52
CA LEU A 26 9.59 1.46 0.12
C LEU A 26 8.58 2.57 -0.21
N LEU A 27 7.32 2.45 0.22
CA LEU A 27 6.31 3.48 0.02
C LEU A 27 6.68 4.79 0.72
N ALA A 28 7.24 4.71 1.93
CA ALA A 28 7.74 5.88 2.65
C ALA A 28 8.91 6.55 1.90
N TYR A 29 9.86 5.76 1.41
CA TYR A 29 10.98 6.23 0.60
C TYR A 29 10.51 6.91 -0.69
N GLN A 30 9.58 6.29 -1.41
CA GLN A 30 8.97 6.84 -2.63
C GLN A 30 8.28 8.18 -2.37
N ARG A 31 7.55 8.32 -1.26
CA ARG A 31 6.93 9.60 -0.86
C ARG A 31 7.96 10.68 -0.56
N ALA A 32 9.05 10.33 0.12
CA ALA A 32 10.10 11.29 0.47
C ALA A 32 10.90 11.75 -0.76
N ASN A 33 11.10 10.89 -1.75
CA ASN A 33 12.04 11.13 -2.85
C ASN A 33 11.37 11.46 -4.20
N HIS A 34 10.04 11.44 -4.30
CA HIS A 34 9.32 11.83 -5.51
C HIS A 34 8.50 13.11 -5.32
N ARG A 35 8.94 14.19 -5.98
CA ARG A 35 8.45 15.58 -5.82
C ARG A 35 6.92 15.74 -5.87
N GLY A 36 6.23 14.99 -6.72
CA GLY A 36 4.76 15.07 -6.84
C GLY A 36 3.99 13.96 -6.13
N TYR A 37 4.66 12.89 -5.68
CA TYR A 37 3.96 11.68 -5.24
C TYR A 37 3.39 11.82 -3.84
N ALA A 38 4.08 12.52 -2.93
CA ALA A 38 3.60 12.75 -1.58
C ALA A 38 2.25 13.47 -1.58
N GLU A 39 2.16 14.58 -2.31
CA GLU A 39 0.92 15.37 -2.40
C GLU A 39 -0.19 14.60 -3.13
N TRP A 40 0.13 13.93 -4.23
CA TRP A 40 -0.85 13.08 -4.92
C TRP A 40 -1.35 11.94 -4.03
N SER A 41 -0.47 11.27 -3.28
CA SER A 41 -0.83 10.19 -2.36
C SER A 41 -1.73 10.71 -1.24
N LYS A 42 -1.49 11.92 -0.73
CA LYS A 42 -2.37 12.59 0.24
C LYS A 42 -3.76 12.85 -0.34
N ARG A 43 -3.84 13.51 -1.51
CA ARG A 43 -5.12 13.77 -2.19
C ARG A 43 -5.89 12.50 -2.52
N ARG A 44 -5.20 11.42 -2.89
CA ARG A 44 -5.82 10.10 -3.13
C ARG A 44 -6.44 9.53 -1.85
N SER A 45 -5.74 9.63 -0.72
CA SER A 45 -6.25 9.14 0.58
C SER A 45 -7.46 9.95 1.04
N GLU A 46 -7.43 11.28 0.89
CA GLU A 46 -8.55 12.17 1.18
C GLU A 46 -9.75 11.85 0.28
N ALA A 47 -9.53 11.70 -1.04
CA ALA A 47 -10.58 11.30 -1.97
C ALA A 47 -11.21 9.95 -1.58
N PHE A 48 -10.40 8.96 -1.21
CA PHE A 48 -10.93 7.67 -0.76
C PHE A 48 -11.75 7.79 0.53
N ALA A 49 -11.33 8.62 1.49
CA ALA A 49 -12.09 8.87 2.72
C ALA A 49 -13.46 9.51 2.42
N CYS A 50 -13.51 10.50 1.52
CA CYS A 50 -14.78 11.09 1.06
C CYS A 50 -15.67 10.04 0.39
N LEU A 51 -15.11 9.25 -0.51
CA LEU A 51 -15.85 8.18 -1.22
C LEU A 51 -16.38 7.10 -0.27
N MET A 52 -15.65 6.78 0.80
CA MET A 52 -16.12 5.86 1.85
C MET A 52 -17.31 6.45 2.62
N ALA A 53 -17.25 7.74 2.96
CA ALA A 53 -18.35 8.45 3.60
C ALA A 53 -19.60 8.49 2.70
N GLU A 54 -19.43 8.80 1.42
CA GLU A 54 -20.51 8.79 0.41
C GLU A 54 -21.11 7.39 0.20
N ALA A 55 -20.28 6.35 0.27
CA ALA A 55 -20.72 4.97 0.15
C ALA A 55 -21.44 4.41 1.40
N GLY A 56 -21.53 5.22 2.47
CA GLY A 56 -22.39 4.94 3.62
C GLY A 56 -21.74 4.18 4.78
N SER A 57 -20.42 3.97 4.75
CA SER A 57 -19.67 3.44 5.90
C SER A 57 -18.20 3.83 5.85
N THR A 58 -17.70 4.38 6.96
CA THR A 58 -16.28 4.68 7.18
C THR A 58 -15.62 3.74 8.19
N SER A 59 -16.39 2.84 8.80
CA SER A 59 -15.95 2.04 9.93
C SER A 59 -15.86 0.55 9.57
N PRO A 60 -14.69 -0.10 9.77
CA PRO A 60 -14.52 -1.53 9.49
C PRO A 60 -15.43 -2.47 10.28
N ILE A 61 -16.01 -1.99 11.38
CA ILE A 61 -16.95 -2.77 12.21
C ILE A 61 -18.40 -2.68 11.69
N ASP A 62 -18.72 -1.76 10.78
CA ASP A 62 -20.05 -1.72 10.14
C ASP A 62 -20.17 -2.91 9.17
N PRO A 63 -21.23 -3.74 9.26
CA PRO A 63 -21.45 -4.86 8.34
C PRO A 63 -21.45 -4.47 6.85
N ARG A 64 -21.78 -3.21 6.53
CA ARG A 64 -21.80 -2.67 5.16
C ARG A 64 -20.45 -2.17 4.69
N TRP A 65 -19.42 -2.17 5.53
CA TRP A 65 -18.10 -1.63 5.20
C TRP A 65 -17.50 -2.24 3.95
N LEU A 66 -17.62 -3.56 3.76
CA LEU A 66 -17.10 -4.24 2.56
C LEU A 66 -17.78 -3.76 1.28
N GLU A 67 -19.10 -3.52 1.31
CA GLU A 67 -19.82 -2.96 0.17
C GLU A 67 -19.46 -1.50 -0.07
N ALA A 68 -19.32 -0.70 1.01
CA ALA A 68 -18.83 0.67 0.91
C ALA A 68 -17.44 0.75 0.28
N VAL A 69 -16.51 -0.14 0.67
CA VAL A 69 -15.18 -0.26 0.09
C VAL A 69 -15.25 -0.60 -1.40
N LYS A 70 -16.13 -1.51 -1.83
CA LYS A 70 -16.30 -1.84 -3.26
C LYS A 70 -16.78 -0.63 -4.07
N VAL A 71 -17.79 0.08 -3.56
CA VAL A 71 -18.34 1.29 -4.20
C VAL A 71 -17.27 2.38 -4.26
N ALA A 72 -16.60 2.67 -3.14
CA ALA A 72 -15.53 3.66 -3.08
C ALA A 72 -14.38 3.32 -4.03
N ASN A 73 -13.95 2.07 -4.11
CA ASN A 73 -12.91 1.65 -5.06
C ASN A 73 -13.33 1.83 -6.52
N LYS A 74 -14.61 1.60 -6.86
CA LYS A 74 -15.11 1.85 -8.21
C LYS A 74 -15.03 3.33 -8.56
N CYS A 75 -15.44 4.21 -7.64
CA CYS A 75 -15.35 5.66 -7.83
C CYS A 75 -13.89 6.15 -7.84
N LEU A 76 -13.02 5.56 -7.03
CA LEU A 76 -11.60 5.90 -6.98
C LEU A 76 -10.89 5.61 -8.31
N LYS A 77 -11.30 4.57 -9.03
CA LYS A 77 -10.79 4.31 -10.40
C LYS A 77 -11.12 5.46 -11.35
N THR A 78 -12.30 6.07 -11.25
CA THR A 78 -12.65 7.26 -12.04
C THR A 78 -11.83 8.46 -11.59
N TRP A 79 -11.64 8.63 -10.27
CA TRP A 79 -10.77 9.67 -9.74
C TRP A 79 -9.32 9.56 -10.27
N HIS A 80 -8.75 8.35 -10.36
CA HIS A 80 -7.41 8.12 -10.92
C HIS A 80 -7.29 8.54 -12.38
N LYS A 81 -8.35 8.41 -13.20
CA LYS A 81 -8.33 8.88 -14.59
C LYS A 81 -8.17 10.39 -14.68
N ASN A 82 -8.80 11.13 -13.76
CA ASN A 82 -8.74 12.59 -13.71
C ASN A 82 -7.54 13.11 -12.91
N ASN A 83 -6.92 12.25 -12.10
CA ASN A 83 -5.79 12.57 -11.22
C ASN A 83 -4.72 11.48 -11.40
N PRO A 84 -4.02 11.47 -12.54
CA PRO A 84 -3.02 10.43 -12.82
C PRO A 84 -1.92 10.45 -11.76
N ASN A 85 -1.38 9.26 -11.47
CA ASN A 85 -0.22 9.14 -10.60
C ASN A 85 0.97 9.88 -11.25
N PRO A 86 1.58 10.87 -10.59
CA PRO A 86 2.71 11.60 -11.16
C PRO A 86 3.99 10.76 -11.21
N MET A 87 4.04 9.62 -10.50
CA MET A 87 5.16 8.71 -10.55
C MET A 87 5.06 7.81 -11.77
N SER A 88 6.03 7.97 -12.68
CA SER A 88 6.20 7.10 -13.83
C SER A 88 6.66 5.70 -13.41
N TRP A 89 6.54 4.72 -14.31
CA TRP A 89 7.10 3.39 -14.08
C TRP A 89 8.62 3.40 -13.94
N ASP A 90 9.30 4.27 -14.70
CA ASP A 90 10.76 4.41 -14.63
C ASP A 90 11.20 5.04 -13.30
N ASP A 91 10.47 6.05 -12.80
CA ASP A 91 10.71 6.60 -11.46
C ASP A 91 10.46 5.56 -10.37
N HIS A 92 9.39 4.77 -10.50
CA HIS A 92 9.12 3.69 -9.57
C HIS A 92 10.30 2.71 -9.50
N ARG A 93 10.76 2.22 -10.66
CA ARG A 93 11.88 1.26 -10.75
C ARG A 93 13.19 1.85 -10.24
N ARG A 94 13.47 3.11 -10.57
CA ARG A 94 14.67 3.82 -10.09
C ARG A 94 14.66 3.96 -8.57
N LEU A 95 13.57 4.45 -7.99
CA LEU A 95 13.42 4.62 -6.55
C LEU A 95 13.43 3.28 -5.80
N GLU A 96 12.85 2.24 -6.38
CA GLU A 96 12.92 0.89 -5.84
C GLU A 96 14.36 0.36 -5.82
N ALA A 97 15.12 0.52 -6.90
CA ALA A 97 16.52 0.12 -6.94
C ALA A 97 17.39 0.91 -5.95
N GLU A 98 17.20 2.23 -5.87
CA GLU A 98 17.87 3.10 -4.90
C GLU A 98 17.56 2.64 -3.45
N PHE A 99 16.29 2.38 -3.14
CA PHE A 99 15.88 1.86 -1.84
C PHE A 99 16.52 0.51 -1.52
N MET A 100 16.50 -0.45 -2.45
CA MET A 100 17.07 -1.79 -2.21
C MET A 100 18.58 -1.77 -2.00
N ALA A 101 19.30 -0.79 -2.55
CA ALA A 101 20.74 -0.64 -2.34
C ALA A 101 21.09 -0.22 -0.89
N GLN A 102 20.16 0.40 -0.17
CA GLN A 102 20.38 0.92 1.19
C GLN A 102 19.51 0.24 2.25
N TYR A 103 18.52 -0.56 1.85
CA TYR A 103 17.57 -1.17 2.77
C TYR A 103 18.21 -2.32 3.57
N VAL A 104 18.15 -2.20 4.89
CA VAL A 104 18.57 -3.26 5.82
C VAL A 104 17.29 -3.88 6.41
N PRO A 105 16.99 -5.15 6.13
CA PRO A 105 15.83 -5.82 6.69
C PRO A 105 15.90 -5.86 8.22
N LYS A 106 14.78 -5.57 8.88
CA LYS A 106 14.67 -5.83 10.32
C LYS A 106 14.63 -7.34 10.58
N ASP A 107 15.22 -7.73 11.69
CA ASP A 107 15.10 -9.09 12.19
C ASP A 107 13.71 -9.27 12.83
N PHE A 108 12.99 -10.29 12.38
CA PHE A 108 11.67 -10.66 12.85
C PHE A 108 11.64 -12.13 13.36
N SER A 109 12.82 -12.71 13.56
CA SER A 109 12.99 -14.09 14.06
C SER A 109 12.65 -14.26 15.54
#